data_AF-A0A1E8B7J3-F1
#
_entry.id   AF-A0A1E8B7J3-F1
#
_cell.length_a   1.000
_cell.length_b   1.000
_cell.length_c   1.000
_cell.angle_alpha   90.00
_cell.angle_beta   90.00
_cell.angle_gamma   90.00
#
_symmetry.space_group_name_H-M   'P 1'
#
loop_
_entity.id
_entity.type
_entity.pdbx_description
1 polymer ?
#
loop_
_entity_poly.entity_id
_entity_poly.type
_entity_poly.pdbx_seq_one_letter_code
_entity_poly.pdbx_strand_id
1 'polypeptide(L)'
;MKKWTIWGIIFYIHSVILLYLGFDRLGGYRMSDEFSDLNKYVYVGGDAYNYIINSNVLTGYFVLSGSFFVAGTMLIATGSILRAIKGGQEVKTEQSKQIVKQDNTLSVEKQ
;
A
#
# COMPACT_ATOMS: atom_id res chain seq x y z
N MET A 1 -8.93 -2.61 -11.93
CA MET A 1 -8.31 -3.60 -11.02
C MET A 1 -6.80 -3.60 -11.16
N LYS A 2 -6.24 -4.20 -12.22
CA LYS A 2 -4.78 -4.45 -12.34
C LYS A 2 -3.92 -3.26 -11.94
N LYS A 3 -4.18 -2.06 -12.47
CA LYS A 3 -3.41 -0.85 -12.15
C LYS A 3 -3.42 -0.49 -10.65
N TRP A 4 -4.60 -0.41 -10.02
CA TRP A 4 -4.75 -0.07 -8.59
C TRP A 4 -4.16 -1.15 -7.68
N THR A 5 -4.35 -2.42 -8.03
CA THR A 5 -3.80 -3.56 -7.30
C THR A 5 -2.28 -3.58 -7.38
N ILE A 6 -1.69 -3.30 -8.55
CA ILE A 6 -0.23 -3.21 -8.71
C ILE A 6 0.34 -2.11 -7.82
N TRP A 7 -0.26 -0.92 -7.83
CA TRP A 7 0.18 0.17 -6.95
C TRP A 7 0.04 -0.18 -5.47
N GLY A 8 -1.07 -0.82 -5.06
CA GLY A 8 -1.24 -1.30 -3.70
C GLY A 8 -0.16 -2.30 -3.26
N ILE A 9 0.22 -3.22 -4.15
CA ILE A 9 1.30 -4.18 -3.89
C ILE A 9 2.65 -3.46 -3.72
N ILE A 10 2.97 -2.49 -4.58
CA ILE A 10 4.21 -1.69 -4.46
C ILE A 10 4.27 -1.01 -3.09
N PHE A 11 3.15 -0.45 -2.63
CA PHE A 11 3.06 0.19 -1.31
C PHE A 11 3.26 -0.80 -0.16
N TYR A 12 2.71 -2.01 -0.26
CA TYR A 12 2.97 -3.06 0.73
C TYR A 12 4.44 -3.49 0.76
N ILE A 13 5.10 -3.61 -0.39
CA ILE A 13 6.53 -3.94 -0.45
C ILE A 13 7.34 -2.85 0.28
N HIS A 14 7.05 -1.56 0.04
CA HIS A 14 7.71 -0.47 0.75
C HIS A 14 7.44 -0.52 2.26
N SER A 15 6.20 -0.80 2.66
CA SER A 15 5.83 -0.95 4.07
C SER A 15 6.65 -2.04 4.77
N VAL A 16 6.81 -3.22 4.13
CA VAL A 16 7.60 -4.33 4.68
C VAL A 16 9.08 -3.99 4.76
N ILE A 17 9.66 -3.37 3.72
CA ILE A 17 11.07 -2.95 3.73
C ILE A 17 11.33 -1.95 4.87
N LEU A 18 10.46 -0.94 5.02
CA LEU A 18 10.60 0.06 6.08
C LEU A 18 10.42 -0.55 7.48
N LEU A 19 9.50 -1.50 7.63
CA LEU A 19 9.30 -2.22 8.88
C LEU A 19 10.56 -3.01 9.26
N TYR A 20 11.13 -3.73 8.29
CA TYR A 20 12.39 -4.46 8.46
C TYR A 20 13.53 -3.53 8.87
N LEU A 21 13.70 -2.39 8.20
CA LEU A 21 14.73 -1.40 8.56
C LEU A 21 14.52 -0.85 9.97
N GLY A 22 13.27 -0.65 10.40
CA GLY A 22 12.96 -0.28 11.77
C GLY A 22 13.38 -1.37 12.77
N PHE A 23 13.08 -2.65 12.50
CA PHE A 23 13.53 -3.74 13.38
C PHE A 23 15.06 -3.92 13.39
N ASP A 24 15.73 -3.81 12.24
CA ASP A 24 17.20 -3.82 12.16
C ASP A 24 17.78 -2.68 13.00
N ARG A 25 17.13 -1.51 12.99
CA ARG A 25 17.52 -0.35 13.80
C ARG A 25 17.33 -0.58 15.30
N LEU A 26 16.22 -1.20 15.69
CA LEU A 26 15.89 -1.49 17.08
C LEU A 26 16.87 -2.51 17.69
N GLY A 27 17.20 -3.58 16.96
CA GLY A 27 18.05 -4.67 17.46
C GLY A 27 19.54 -4.53 17.13
N GLY A 28 19.91 -3.62 16.23
CA GLY A 28 21.25 -3.54 15.66
C GLY A 28 22.18 -2.52 16.29
N TYR A 29 21.76 -1.76 17.30
CA TYR A 29 22.66 -0.82 17.97
C TYR A 29 23.80 -1.58 18.66
N ARG A 30 25.05 -1.25 18.31
CA ARG A 30 26.23 -1.85 18.90
C ARG A 30 27.36 -0.84 18.98
N MET A 31 27.91 -0.67 20.17
CA MET A 31 29.14 0.07 20.44
C MET A 31 30.18 -0.94 20.94
N SER A 32 31.35 -0.92 20.32
CA SER A 32 32.50 -1.74 20.68
C SER A 32 33.56 -0.84 21.30
N ASP A 33 34.05 -1.24 22.47
CA ASP A 33 35.07 -0.49 23.20
C ASP A 33 36.48 -0.64 22.58
N GLU A 34 36.71 -1.75 21.88
CA GLU A 34 38.04 -2.15 21.38
C GLU A 34 38.20 -1.96 19.86
N PHE A 35 37.11 -2.08 19.10
CA PHE A 35 37.14 -2.08 17.63
C PHE A 35 36.05 -1.19 17.05
N SER A 36 36.40 0.01 16.60
CA SER A 36 35.45 0.98 16.04
C SER A 36 34.71 0.48 14.80
N ASP A 37 35.31 -0.40 14.02
CA ASP A 37 34.71 -0.94 12.77
C ASP A 37 33.51 -1.84 13.05
N LEU A 38 33.36 -2.29 14.29
CA LEU A 38 32.23 -3.09 14.77
C LEU A 38 31.05 -2.23 15.24
N ASN A 39 31.20 -0.90 15.24
CA ASN A 39 30.15 0.02 15.66
C ASN A 39 29.02 0.07 14.63
N LYS A 40 27.78 -0.07 15.10
CA LYS A 40 26.58 0.01 14.28
C LYS A 40 25.59 0.98 14.93
N TYR A 41 25.13 1.95 14.14
CA TYR A 41 24.24 3.03 14.58
C TYR A 41 24.76 3.88 15.74
N VAL A 42 26.08 4.07 15.74
CA VAL A 42 26.79 5.00 16.61
C VAL A 42 27.05 6.26 15.80
N TYR A 43 26.68 7.41 16.36
CA TYR A 43 26.76 8.73 15.73
C TYR A 43 27.73 9.65 16.48
N VAL A 44 27.68 9.57 17.81
CA VAL A 44 28.56 10.25 18.75
C VAL A 44 29.07 9.21 19.76
N GLY A 45 30.00 9.56 20.66
CA GLY A 45 30.79 8.63 21.49
C GLY A 45 30.06 7.74 22.51
N GLY A 46 29.04 6.99 22.10
CA GLY A 46 28.39 5.92 22.86
C GLY A 46 27.37 6.36 23.92
N ASP A 47 27.04 7.65 24.01
CA ASP A 47 26.19 8.20 25.08
C ASP A 47 24.67 8.07 24.82
N ALA A 48 23.87 8.62 25.74
CA ALA A 48 22.42 8.68 25.67
C ALA A 48 21.89 9.27 24.34
N TYR A 49 22.68 10.10 23.67
CA TYR A 49 22.29 10.76 22.43
C TYR A 49 22.09 9.76 21.29
N ASN A 50 22.90 8.69 21.23
CA ASN A 50 22.72 7.64 20.23
C ASN A 50 21.37 6.92 20.36
N TYR A 51 20.91 6.69 21.59
CA TYR A 51 19.60 6.08 21.83
C TYR A 51 18.46 7.00 21.39
N ILE A 52 18.57 8.30 21.64
CA ILE A 52 17.58 9.30 21.20
C ILE A 52 17.52 9.36 19.67
N ILE A 53 18.68 9.44 19.00
CA ILE A 53 18.76 9.45 17.53
C ILE A 53 18.16 8.16 16.96
N ASN A 54 18.56 6.99 17.49
CA ASN A 54 18.06 5.71 17.01
C ASN A 54 16.57 5.54 17.22
N SER A 55 16.03 6.03 18.35
CA SER A 55 14.59 6.04 18.63
C SER A 55 13.81 6.92 17.64
N ASN A 56 14.33 8.11 17.30
CA ASN A 56 13.68 8.99 16.33
C ASN A 56 13.72 8.40 14.91
N VAL A 57 14.85 7.82 14.50
CA VAL A 57 14.98 7.13 13.20
C VAL A 57 14.06 5.90 13.13
N LEU A 58 14.00 5.10 14.20
CA LEU A 58 13.09 3.98 14.35
C LEU A 58 11.63 4.42 14.20
N THR A 59 11.24 5.48 14.90
CA THR A 59 9.90 6.06 14.83
C THR A 59 9.58 6.48 13.39
N GLY A 60 10.53 7.12 12.70
CA GLY A 60 10.40 7.48 11.29
C GLY A 60 10.10 6.26 10.40
N TYR A 61 10.87 5.17 10.55
CA TYR A 61 10.63 3.93 9.81
C TYR A 61 9.26 3.32 10.08
N PHE A 62 8.82 3.28 11.34
CA PHE A 62 7.53 2.68 11.71
C PHE A 62 6.34 3.53 11.24
N VAL A 63 6.41 4.85 11.39
CA VAL A 63 5.36 5.76 10.89
C VAL A 63 5.25 5.66 9.37
N LEU A 64 6.39 5.64 8.66
CA LEU A 64 6.40 5.54 7.22
C LEU A 64 5.88 4.16 6.75
N SER A 65 6.30 3.09 7.41
CA SER A 65 5.80 1.72 7.16
C SER A 65 4.28 1.64 7.33
N GLY A 66 3.74 2.15 8.44
CA GLY A 66 2.30 2.18 8.69
C GLY A 66 1.54 3.04 7.67
N SER A 67 2.11 4.17 7.28
CA SER A 67 1.52 5.05 6.26
C SER A 67 1.41 4.37 4.89
N PHE A 68 2.48 3.69 4.45
CA PHE A 68 2.46 2.91 3.21
C PHE A 68 1.47 1.73 3.27
N PHE A 69 1.36 1.06 4.43
CA PHE A 69 0.40 -0.03 4.63
C PHE A 69 -1.04 0.45 4.45
N VAL A 70 -1.41 1.57 5.12
CA VAL A 70 -2.75 2.16 5.03
C VAL A 70 -3.05 2.63 3.61
N ALA A 71 -2.11 3.33 2.96
CA ALA A 71 -2.28 3.79 1.59
C ALA A 71 -2.41 2.63 0.59
N GLY A 72 -1.63 1.56 0.75
CA GLY A 72 -1.77 0.34 -0.06
C GLY A 72 -3.15 -0.31 0.11
N THR A 73 -3.66 -0.38 1.34
CA THR A 73 -5.02 -0.86 1.65
C THR A 73 -6.09 0.00 0.97
N MET A 74 -5.97 1.33 1.07
CA MET A 74 -6.92 2.27 0.44
C MET A 74 -6.94 2.14 -1.08
N LEU A 75 -5.78 1.97 -1.74
CA LEU A 75 -5.69 1.81 -3.19
C LEU A 75 -6.43 0.55 -3.68
N ILE A 76 -6.27 -0.57 -2.98
CA ILE A 76 -6.93 -1.84 -3.33
C ILE A 76 -8.43 -1.76 -3.05
N ALA A 77 -8.83 -1.22 -1.90
CA ALA A 77 -10.23 -1.07 -1.52
C ALA A 77 -10.97 -0.16 -2.52
N THR A 78 -10.41 1.02 -2.79
CA THR A 78 -10.97 2.00 -3.75
C THR A 78 -11.05 1.40 -5.16
N GLY A 79 -9.98 0.73 -5.61
CA GLY A 79 -9.94 0.07 -6.91
C GLY A 79 -11.00 -1.04 -7.06
N SER A 80 -11.33 -1.73 -5.96
CA SER A 80 -12.35 -2.78 -5.92
C SER A 80 -13.77 -2.21 -5.94
N ILE A 81 -14.03 -1.16 -5.16
CA ILE A 81 -15.31 -0.45 -5.13
C ILE A 81 -15.63 0.15 -6.52
N LEU A 82 -14.67 0.84 -7.14
CA LEU A 82 -14.84 1.43 -8.47
C LEU A 82 -15.21 0.37 -9.53
N ARG A 83 -14.63 -0.83 -9.46
CA ARG A 83 -15.00 -1.94 -10.36
C ARG A 83 -16.43 -2.41 -10.12
N ALA A 84 -16.82 -2.60 -8.86
CA ALA A 84 -18.16 -3.06 -8.53
C ALA A 84 -19.22 -2.09 -9.07
N ILE A 85 -19.00 -0.78 -8.91
CA ILE A 85 -19.87 0.26 -9.45
C ILE A 85 -19.91 0.21 -10.98
N LYS A 86 -18.76 0.13 -11.65
CA LYS A 86 -18.70 0.10 -13.13
C LYS A 86 -19.39 -1.15 -13.70
N GLY A 87 -19.17 -2.32 -13.11
CA GLY A 87 -19.82 -3.56 -13.54
C GLY A 87 -21.35 -3.49 -13.42
N GLY A 88 -21.87 -2.87 -12.35
CA GLY A 88 -23.31 -2.65 -12.20
C GLY A 88 -23.91 -1.73 -13.28
N GLN A 89 -23.16 -0.74 -13.77
CA GLN A 89 -23.60 0.17 -14.85
C GLN A 89 -23.60 -0.51 -16.22
N GLU A 90 -22.58 -1.32 -16.50
CA GLU A 90 -22.48 -2.09 -17.76
C GLU A 90 -23.65 -3.07 -17.91
N VAL A 91 -24.02 -3.78 -16.83
CA VAL A 91 -25.17 -4.70 -16.83
C VAL A 91 -26.49 -3.96 -17.11
N LYS A 92 -26.73 -2.81 -16.46
CA LYS A 92 -27.95 -2.02 -16.70
C LYS A 92 -28.06 -1.52 -18.13
N THR A 93 -26.92 -1.17 -18.74
CA THR A 93 -26.85 -0.66 -20.11
C THR A 93 -27.08 -1.77 -21.14
N GLU A 94 -26.57 -2.98 -20.91
CA GLU A 94 -26.84 -4.11 -21.80
C GLU A 94 -28.30 -4.58 -21.71
N GLN A 95 -28.89 -4.56 -20.51
CA GLN A 95 -30.32 -4.84 -20.34
C GLN A 95 -31.20 -3.84 -21.11
N SER A 96 -30.93 -2.53 -21.01
CA SER A 96 -31.72 -1.53 -21.75
C SER A 96 -31.60 -1.69 -23.27
N LYS A 97 -30.41 -2.02 -23.80
CA LYS A 97 -30.21 -2.31 -25.22
C LYS A 97 -31.00 -3.54 -25.69
N GLN A 98 -31.08 -4.59 -24.88
CA GLN A 98 -31.83 -5.79 -25.25
C GLN A 98 -33.34 -5.54 -25.28
N ILE A 99 -33.86 -4.79 -24.30
CA ILE A 99 -35.28 -4.38 -24.26
C ILE A 99 -35.65 -3.60 -25.53
N VAL A 100 -34.84 -2.60 -25.90
CA VAL A 100 -35.08 -1.80 -27.12
C VAL A 100 -35.03 -2.65 -28.40
N LYS A 101 -34.10 -3.62 -28.49
CA LYS A 101 -34.04 -4.53 -29.64
C LYS A 101 -35.29 -5.40 -29.75
N GLN A 102 -35.76 -5.93 -28.62
CA GLN A 102 -36.93 -6.81 -28.57
C GLN A 102 -38.21 -6.07 -29.00
N ASP A 103 -38.42 -4.85 -28.51
CA ASP A 103 -39.56 -4.01 -28.89
C ASP A 103 -39.56 -3.68 -30.40
N ASN A 104 -38.39 -3.40 -30.98
CA ASN A 104 -38.25 -3.15 -32.41
C ASN A 104 -38.54 -4.40 -33.27
N THR A 105 -38.17 -5.61 -32.83
CA THR A 105 -38.54 -6.84 -33.57
C THR A 105 -40.04 -7.13 -33.52
N LEU A 106 -40.68 -6.94 -32.37
CA LEU A 106 -42.13 -7.17 -32.19
C LEU A 106 -43.00 -6.19 -32.99
N SER A 107 -42.49 -4.99 -33.26
CA SER A 107 -43.20 -3.98 -34.05
C SER A 107 -43.11 -4.24 -35.56
N VAL A 108 -42.03 -4.87 -36.04
CA VAL A 108 -41.89 -5.29 -37.44
C VAL A 108 -42.75 -6.51 -37.76
N GLU A 109 -42.89 -7.46 -36.83
CA GLU A 109 -43.67 -8.70 -37.04
C GLU A 109 -45.20 -8.47 -37.06
N LYS A 110 -45.66 -7.30 -36.63
CA LYS A 110 -47.09 -6.90 -36.61
C LYS A 110 -47.53 -6.12 -37.86
N GLN A 111 -46.63 -5.84 -38.81
CA GLN A 111 -46.93 -5.19 -40.09
C GLN A 111 -47.03 -6.22 -41.22
#